data_AF-A0A1E5UWE9-F1
#
_entry.id   AF-A0A1E5UWE9-F1
#
_cell.length_a   1.000
_cell.length_b   1.000
_cell.length_c   1.000
_cell.angle_alpha   90.00
_cell.angle_beta   90.00
_cell.angle_gamma   90.00
#
_symmetry.space_group_name_H-M   'P 1'
#
loop_
_entity.id
_entity.type
_entity.pdbx_description
1 polymer ?
#
loop_
_entity_poly.entity_id
_entity_poly.type
_entity_poly.pdbx_seq_one_letter_code
_entity_poly.pdbx_strand_id
1 'polypeptide(L)'
;MPPPPTGMALCRLPTATLGLPVPLPYLLSRPRLSLAARRARAVAARASSSSSSPDSSFGSRMEESVKKTVADNPVVIYSKSWCSYSMEVKALFKRIGVQPHVIELDHLGAQGPQLQKVLERLTGQSTVPNVFIGGKHVGGCTGIIHMPQPAVSISGDRSGRLVVVCVLNEEESLESHSTAEQIELPRVRSDHRRSSRMVPAAAAAWCLLCLLQQLQPLPLVVCQQQQQQQEAAPSSRAFFVFGDSLVDSGNNNYLATTARADSPPYGLDYPTHRATGRFSNGRNVPDIISEYLGAEPVLPYLSPHLDGHKLLVGANFASAGVGILNDTGIQFANIIRIQKQLRYFQQYQGRVRRLVGDDATAALVRGALVLITLGGNDFINNYYLVPFSVRSREMALPDYVRYIVSEYAKVLRQLHDLGARRVLVTGSGPLGCAPAELALRGSRAGECDAELQRAAALYNPQLVDMIRGLNADLGADVFVAVNAYRMHMDFISDPAAYGFVTSKVACCGQGPYNGVGLCTAASSVCPDRSVYAFWDNFHPTERANRIIVSQFMDGSQEYMHPLNLTTILAVDAAAAAAATFN
;
A
#
# COMPACT_ATOMS: atom_id res chain seq x y z
N MET A 1 43.86 39.43 -33.07
CA MET A 1 43.43 40.84 -33.17
C MET A 1 42.62 41.19 -31.92
N PRO A 2 42.78 42.42 -31.41
CA PRO A 2 42.53 42.80 -30.01
C PRO A 2 41.04 43.11 -29.72
N PRO A 3 40.63 43.20 -28.44
CA PRO A 3 39.37 43.84 -28.06
C PRO A 3 39.56 45.36 -27.98
N PRO A 4 38.51 46.15 -28.27
CA PRO A 4 38.13 47.22 -27.32
C PRO A 4 36.63 47.63 -27.40
N PRO A 5 36.12 48.57 -26.58
CA PRO A 5 36.56 49.02 -25.25
C PRO A 5 35.43 49.13 -24.21
N THR A 6 35.84 49.17 -22.93
CA THR A 6 35.15 49.82 -21.81
C THR A 6 35.37 51.35 -21.85
N GLY A 7 34.39 52.15 -21.43
CA GLY A 7 34.56 53.60 -21.25
C GLY A 7 33.32 54.39 -20.81
N MET A 8 33.24 54.63 -19.49
CA MET A 8 32.77 55.83 -18.76
C MET A 8 31.73 56.78 -19.39
N ALA A 9 30.65 57.10 -18.65
CA ALA A 9 30.59 58.30 -17.79
C ALA A 9 29.16 58.65 -17.31
N LEU A 10 29.03 58.67 -15.99
CA LEU A 10 28.18 59.50 -15.11
C LEU A 10 27.39 60.68 -15.71
N CYS A 11 26.12 60.79 -15.31
CA CYS A 11 25.54 62.06 -14.88
C CYS A 11 24.67 61.87 -13.62
N ARG A 12 24.83 62.79 -12.68
CA ARG A 12 24.38 62.83 -11.28
C ARG A 12 23.17 63.76 -11.08
N LEU A 13 22.29 63.37 -10.12
CA LEU A 13 21.64 64.19 -9.04
C LEU A 13 20.61 65.27 -9.42
N PRO A 14 19.72 65.76 -8.49
CA PRO A 14 19.74 65.79 -7.00
C PRO A 14 18.51 65.16 -6.29
N THR A 15 18.49 64.64 -5.04
CA THR A 15 18.74 65.11 -3.65
C THR A 15 17.81 66.18 -3.06
N ALA A 16 17.01 65.77 -2.06
CA ALA A 16 16.76 66.43 -0.75
C ALA A 16 15.98 65.41 0.14
N THR A 17 16.45 64.78 1.22
CA THR A 17 16.89 65.17 2.59
C THR A 17 15.96 66.07 3.41
N LEU A 18 15.49 65.52 4.54
CA LEU A 18 15.35 66.05 5.92
C LEU A 18 14.80 64.85 6.75
N GLY A 19 15.27 64.39 7.91
CA GLY A 19 16.17 64.89 8.95
C GLY A 19 15.57 64.57 10.33
N LEU A 20 16.04 63.47 10.96
CA LEU A 20 16.28 63.10 12.41
C LEU A 20 15.66 63.94 13.58
N PRO A 21 15.55 63.46 14.86
CA PRO A 21 16.56 62.63 15.57
C PRO A 21 16.09 61.61 16.66
N VAL A 22 17.10 60.88 17.19
CA VAL A 22 17.13 59.89 18.31
C VAL A 22 17.12 60.61 19.69
N PRO A 23 16.94 59.95 20.87
CA PRO A 23 18.03 59.22 21.55
C PRO A 23 17.64 57.95 22.38
N LEU A 24 18.66 57.13 22.68
CA LEU A 24 18.74 56.01 23.63
C LEU A 24 18.88 56.53 25.09
N PRO A 25 18.65 55.73 26.16
CA PRO A 25 19.81 55.09 26.84
C PRO A 25 19.58 53.74 27.59
N TYR A 26 20.65 52.93 27.61
CA TYR A 26 21.25 52.09 28.69
C TYR A 26 20.53 50.96 29.51
N LEU A 27 21.20 49.79 29.47
CA LEU A 27 21.51 48.75 30.50
C LEU A 27 20.48 48.33 31.58
N LEU A 28 20.21 47.02 31.68
CA LEU A 28 20.65 46.11 32.77
C LEU A 28 19.97 44.71 32.72
N SER A 29 20.82 43.68 32.83
CA SER A 29 20.67 42.43 33.61
C SER A 29 19.52 41.43 33.38
N ARG A 30 19.95 40.17 33.13
CA ARG A 30 19.19 38.90 33.17
C ARG A 30 18.61 38.60 34.57
N PRO A 31 17.56 37.76 34.65
CA PRO A 31 17.37 36.89 35.80
C PRO A 31 17.54 35.39 35.46
N ARG A 32 18.26 34.70 36.34
CA ARG A 32 18.20 33.26 36.61
C ARG A 32 17.14 33.01 37.69
N LEU A 33 16.31 31.97 37.56
CA LEU A 33 15.51 31.35 38.63
C LEU A 33 15.46 29.85 38.32
N SER A 34 16.31 29.01 38.93
CA SER A 34 16.24 28.36 40.25
C SER A 34 15.11 27.33 40.40
N LEU A 35 15.53 26.06 40.41
CA LEU A 35 14.82 24.88 40.90
C LEU A 35 14.30 25.08 42.34
N ALA A 36 13.07 24.69 42.61
CA ALA A 36 12.63 24.30 43.94
C ALA A 36 11.65 23.13 43.85
N ALA A 37 12.14 21.96 44.26
CA ALA A 37 11.35 20.75 44.48
C ALA A 37 10.49 20.93 45.75
N ARG A 38 9.23 20.50 45.70
CA ARG A 38 8.41 20.27 46.90
C ARG A 38 7.76 18.89 46.82
N ARG A 39 8.21 18.02 47.73
CA ARG A 39 7.59 16.73 48.08
C ARG A 39 6.24 16.98 48.77
N ALA A 40 5.24 16.18 48.44
CA ALA A 40 4.12 15.90 49.34
C ALA A 40 3.75 14.41 49.24
N ARG A 41 3.66 13.77 50.41
CA ARG A 41 3.43 12.35 50.65
C ARG A 41 2.03 11.90 50.25
N ALA A 42 1.93 10.66 49.80
CA ALA A 42 0.69 9.90 49.72
C ALA A 42 0.22 9.46 51.13
N VAL A 43 -1.09 9.53 51.37
CA VAL A 43 -1.80 8.74 52.39
C VAL A 43 -3.05 8.19 51.73
N ALA A 44 -3.20 6.87 51.77
CA ALA A 44 -4.37 6.14 51.31
C ALA A 44 -5.44 6.09 52.42
N ALA A 45 -6.72 6.22 52.06
CA ALA A 45 -7.83 5.70 52.84
C ALA A 45 -9.01 5.34 51.91
N ARG A 46 -9.44 4.07 51.99
CA ARG A 46 -10.69 3.56 51.44
C ARG A 46 -11.86 4.04 52.31
N ALA A 47 -12.99 4.39 51.70
CA ALA A 47 -14.31 4.26 52.30
C ALA A 47 -15.37 4.02 51.22
N SER A 48 -16.16 2.97 51.43
CA SER A 48 -17.33 2.56 50.68
C SER A 48 -18.58 3.14 51.33
N SER A 49 -19.51 3.70 50.56
CA SER A 49 -20.95 3.68 50.88
C SER A 49 -21.80 4.09 49.68
N SER A 50 -22.86 3.33 49.50
CA SER A 50 -23.90 3.40 48.49
C SER A 50 -24.83 4.60 48.69
N SER A 51 -25.04 5.39 47.64
CA SER A 51 -26.25 6.22 47.49
C SER A 51 -26.66 6.26 46.00
N SER A 52 -27.90 5.83 45.74
CA SER A 52 -28.52 5.79 44.42
C SER A 52 -28.70 7.21 43.88
N SER A 53 -27.92 7.53 42.85
CA SER A 53 -27.87 8.86 42.21
C SER A 53 -28.97 9.02 41.14
N PRO A 54 -29.40 10.26 40.79
CA PRO A 54 -30.43 10.55 39.78
C PRO A 54 -30.09 10.08 38.36
N ASP A 55 -28.84 9.66 38.13
CA ASP A 55 -28.30 9.16 36.87
C ASP A 55 -28.99 7.88 36.35
N SER A 56 -29.61 7.08 37.24
CA SER A 56 -30.25 5.81 36.85
C SER A 56 -31.53 6.00 36.03
N SER A 57 -32.28 7.09 36.29
CA SER A 57 -33.57 7.39 35.65
C SER A 57 -33.43 7.93 34.22
N PHE A 58 -32.40 8.73 33.97
CA PHE A 58 -32.14 9.29 32.64
C PHE A 58 -31.50 8.24 31.71
N GLY A 59 -30.57 7.44 32.26
CA GLY A 59 -29.94 6.34 31.52
C GLY A 59 -30.92 5.27 31.07
N SER A 60 -31.92 4.93 31.90
CA SER A 60 -32.94 3.92 31.57
C SER A 60 -33.90 4.37 30.46
N ARG A 61 -34.30 5.66 30.44
CA ARG A 61 -35.14 6.24 29.38
C ARG A 61 -34.45 6.28 28.01
N MET A 62 -33.16 6.62 27.98
CA MET A 62 -32.38 6.59 26.74
C MET A 62 -32.18 5.17 26.22
N GLU A 63 -31.98 4.20 27.12
CA GLU A 63 -31.85 2.79 26.76
C GLU A 63 -33.14 2.25 26.13
N GLU A 64 -34.30 2.59 26.70
CA GLU A 64 -35.61 2.24 26.15
C GLU A 64 -35.84 2.87 24.76
N SER A 65 -35.40 4.11 24.56
CA SER A 65 -35.44 4.79 23.26
C SER A 65 -34.59 4.09 22.20
N VAL A 66 -33.38 3.62 22.56
CA VAL A 66 -32.53 2.83 21.65
C VAL A 66 -33.20 1.51 21.28
N LYS A 67 -33.72 0.77 22.28
CA LYS A 67 -34.42 -0.51 22.06
C LYS A 67 -35.63 -0.33 21.16
N LYS A 68 -36.43 0.71 21.38
CA LYS A 68 -37.59 1.04 20.53
C LYS A 68 -37.17 1.37 19.11
N THR A 69 -36.18 2.24 18.93
CA THR A 69 -35.67 2.61 17.59
C THR A 69 -35.18 1.39 16.81
N VAL A 70 -34.49 0.47 17.49
CA VAL A 70 -33.96 -0.78 16.93
C VAL A 70 -35.06 -1.80 16.62
N ALA A 71 -36.18 -1.79 17.36
CA ALA A 71 -37.34 -2.64 17.09
C ALA A 71 -38.21 -2.11 15.93
N ASP A 72 -38.38 -0.78 15.85
CA ASP A 72 -39.26 -0.13 14.87
C ASP A 72 -38.64 -0.07 13.46
N ASN A 73 -37.32 -0.27 13.32
CA ASN A 73 -36.60 -0.14 12.07
C ASN A 73 -35.82 -1.43 11.72
N PRO A 74 -35.90 -1.93 10.48
CA PRO A 74 -35.21 -3.16 10.07
C PRO A 74 -33.68 -3.02 10.07
N VAL A 75 -33.15 -1.82 9.81
CA VAL A 75 -31.72 -1.51 9.90
C VAL A 75 -31.54 -0.15 10.56
N VAL A 76 -30.73 -0.09 11.62
CA VAL A 76 -30.38 1.15 12.33
C VAL A 76 -28.87 1.32 12.39
N ILE A 77 -28.39 2.52 12.10
CA ILE A 77 -26.96 2.87 12.18
C ILE A 77 -26.81 4.09 13.10
N TYR A 78 -26.19 3.89 14.26
CA TYR A 78 -25.68 4.99 15.07
C TYR A 78 -24.28 5.36 14.58
N SER A 79 -24.10 6.62 14.20
CA SER A 79 -22.96 7.09 13.40
C SER A 79 -22.43 8.44 13.93
N LYS A 80 -21.29 8.88 13.39
CA LYS A 80 -20.93 10.31 13.38
C LYS A 80 -20.70 10.80 11.96
N SER A 81 -21.13 12.02 11.65
CA SER A 81 -21.12 12.57 10.28
C SER A 81 -19.71 12.62 9.66
N TRP A 82 -18.69 12.87 10.48
CA TRP A 82 -17.28 12.95 10.10
C TRP A 82 -16.54 11.59 10.12
N CYS A 83 -17.17 10.52 10.61
CA CYS A 83 -16.49 9.23 10.78
C CYS A 83 -16.44 8.46 9.46
N SER A 84 -15.21 8.23 8.94
CA SER A 84 -14.95 7.48 7.70
C SER A 84 -15.58 6.09 7.68
N TYR A 85 -15.46 5.35 8.78
CA TYR A 85 -16.05 4.02 8.94
C TYR A 85 -17.60 4.04 8.90
N SER A 86 -18.22 5.11 9.41
CA SER A 86 -19.68 5.25 9.37
C SER A 86 -20.18 5.63 7.98
N MET A 87 -19.40 6.44 7.25
CA MET A 87 -19.68 6.76 5.84
C MET A 87 -19.59 5.50 4.96
N GLU A 88 -18.62 4.63 5.20
CA GLU A 88 -18.43 3.37 4.46
C GLU A 88 -19.60 2.40 4.65
N VAL A 89 -20.07 2.21 5.88
CA VAL A 89 -21.25 1.37 6.17
C VAL A 89 -22.51 1.92 5.49
N LYS A 90 -22.75 3.23 5.55
CA LYS A 90 -23.90 3.84 4.85
C LYS A 90 -23.81 3.67 3.34
N ALA A 91 -22.62 3.84 2.77
CA ALA A 91 -22.37 3.62 1.35
C ALA A 91 -22.57 2.15 0.95
N LEU A 92 -22.22 1.20 1.83
CA LEU A 92 -22.51 -0.22 1.63
C LEU A 92 -24.02 -0.47 1.57
N PHE A 93 -24.79 -0.01 2.55
CA PHE A 93 -26.26 -0.17 2.56
C PHE A 93 -26.92 0.48 1.32
N LYS A 94 -26.43 1.66 0.91
CA LYS A 94 -26.87 2.33 -0.32
C LYS A 94 -26.59 1.50 -1.57
N ARG A 95 -25.44 0.82 -1.65
CA ARG A 95 -25.06 -0.05 -2.79
C ARG A 95 -25.91 -1.32 -2.86
N ILE A 96 -26.31 -1.90 -1.73
CA ILE A 96 -27.17 -3.08 -1.67
C ILE A 96 -28.66 -2.75 -1.73
N GLY A 97 -29.02 -1.48 -1.96
CA GLY A 97 -30.41 -1.04 -2.14
C GLY A 97 -31.25 -0.99 -0.86
N VAL A 98 -30.64 -1.04 0.31
CA VAL A 98 -31.32 -0.97 1.62
C VAL A 98 -31.14 0.43 2.20
N GLN A 99 -32.23 1.08 2.63
CA GLN A 99 -32.16 2.39 3.28
C GLN A 99 -32.15 2.22 4.80
N PRO A 100 -31.02 2.44 5.49
CA PRO A 100 -30.94 2.33 6.94
C PRO A 100 -31.47 3.59 7.63
N HIS A 101 -32.02 3.42 8.83
CA HIS A 101 -32.32 4.54 9.72
C HIS A 101 -31.02 5.01 10.40
N VAL A 102 -30.56 6.22 10.06
CA VAL A 102 -29.26 6.75 10.53
C VAL A 102 -29.47 7.78 11.63
N ILE A 103 -28.77 7.59 12.76
CA ILE A 103 -28.73 8.56 13.87
C ILE A 103 -27.29 9.06 14.03
N GLU A 104 -27.08 10.34 13.73
CA GLU A 104 -25.77 11.00 13.86
C GLU A 104 -25.58 11.54 15.27
N LEU A 105 -24.74 10.85 16.06
CA LEU A 105 -24.50 11.19 17.46
C LEU A 105 -23.90 12.59 17.63
N ASP A 106 -23.10 13.06 16.67
CA ASP A 106 -22.50 14.39 16.68
C ASP A 106 -23.49 15.52 16.37
N HIS A 107 -24.67 15.21 15.81
CA HIS A 107 -25.74 16.19 15.60
C HIS A 107 -26.70 16.30 16.80
N LEU A 108 -26.59 15.41 17.78
CA LEU A 108 -27.47 15.37 18.97
C LEU A 108 -26.99 16.28 20.13
N GLY A 109 -25.94 17.09 19.90
CA GLY A 109 -25.39 18.00 20.93
C GLY A 109 -24.98 17.26 22.20
N ALA A 110 -25.42 17.75 23.37
CA ALA A 110 -25.08 17.18 24.67
C ALA A 110 -25.60 15.73 24.87
N GLN A 111 -26.62 15.31 24.12
CA GLN A 111 -27.18 13.96 24.22
C GLN A 111 -26.35 12.92 23.46
N GLY A 112 -25.54 13.34 22.48
CA GLY A 112 -24.70 12.45 21.65
C GLY A 112 -23.73 11.60 22.46
N PRO A 113 -22.85 12.20 23.29
CA PRO A 113 -21.93 11.44 24.15
C PRO A 113 -22.63 10.56 25.19
N GLN A 114 -23.81 10.98 25.68
CA GLN A 114 -24.60 10.21 26.64
C GLN A 114 -25.19 8.95 25.98
N LEU A 115 -25.74 9.11 24.78
CA LEU A 115 -26.26 8.00 23.96
C LEU A 115 -25.14 7.05 23.54
N GLN A 116 -23.94 7.56 23.26
CA GLN A 116 -22.76 6.74 22.96
C GLN A 116 -22.38 5.83 24.14
N LYS A 117 -22.46 6.34 25.39
CA LYS A 117 -22.26 5.51 26.60
C LYS A 117 -23.37 4.48 26.80
N VAL A 118 -24.61 4.80 26.45
CA VAL A 118 -25.73 3.84 26.49
C VAL A 118 -25.50 2.71 25.47
N LEU A 119 -25.09 3.06 24.25
CA LEU A 119 -24.73 2.08 23.21
C LEU A 119 -23.57 1.18 23.65
N GLU A 120 -22.53 1.74 24.27
CA GLU A 120 -21.42 0.96 24.83
C GLU A 120 -21.91 -0.06 25.88
N ARG A 121 -22.82 0.33 26.77
CA ARG A 121 -23.41 -0.61 27.75
C ARG A 121 -24.28 -1.69 27.09
N LEU A 122 -25.05 -1.33 26.08
CA LEU A 122 -25.96 -2.25 25.40
C LEU A 122 -25.25 -3.24 24.47
N THR A 123 -24.14 -2.81 23.86
CA THR A 123 -23.50 -3.54 22.75
C THR A 123 -22.07 -3.98 23.04
N GLY A 124 -21.47 -3.49 24.13
CA GLY A 124 -20.05 -3.63 24.41
C GLY A 124 -19.15 -2.77 23.51
N GLN A 125 -19.71 -1.97 22.60
CA GLN A 125 -18.96 -1.20 21.61
C GLN A 125 -19.13 0.30 21.82
N SER A 126 -18.05 0.98 22.22
CA SER A 126 -18.01 2.44 22.38
C SER A 126 -17.80 3.20 21.08
N THR A 127 -17.36 2.54 20.01
CA THR A 127 -17.02 3.15 18.72
C THR A 127 -18.22 3.19 17.77
N VAL A 128 -18.21 4.17 16.86
CA VAL A 128 -19.13 4.25 15.72
C VAL A 128 -18.46 3.74 14.44
N PRO A 129 -19.19 3.16 13.47
CA PRO A 129 -20.64 2.96 13.48
C PRO A 129 -21.04 1.82 14.41
N ASN A 130 -22.24 1.89 14.97
CA ASN A 130 -22.85 0.85 15.79
C ASN A 130 -24.16 0.44 15.09
N VAL A 131 -24.21 -0.79 14.58
CA VAL A 131 -25.19 -1.18 13.55
C VAL A 131 -26.07 -2.32 14.03
N PHE A 132 -27.36 -2.17 13.79
CA PHE A 132 -28.39 -3.15 14.12
C PHE A 132 -29.14 -3.59 12.87
N ILE A 133 -29.39 -4.89 12.75
CA ILE A 133 -30.17 -5.50 11.66
C ILE A 133 -31.19 -6.44 12.30
N GLY A 134 -32.47 -6.26 12.00
CA GLY A 134 -33.56 -7.09 12.53
C GLY A 134 -33.60 -7.12 14.06
N GLY A 135 -33.29 -6.00 14.71
CA GLY A 135 -33.25 -5.90 16.17
C GLY A 135 -31.96 -6.38 16.85
N LYS A 136 -31.03 -7.04 16.13
CA LYS A 136 -29.78 -7.57 16.68
C LYS A 136 -28.60 -6.66 16.38
N HIS A 137 -27.71 -6.46 17.35
CA HIS A 137 -26.45 -5.73 17.14
C HIS A 137 -25.47 -6.59 16.34
N VAL A 138 -24.98 -6.05 15.22
CA VAL A 138 -24.09 -6.74 14.28
C VAL A 138 -22.63 -6.29 14.43
N GLY A 139 -22.38 -5.13 15.05
CA GLY A 139 -21.04 -4.57 15.25
C GLY A 139 -20.79 -3.30 14.43
N GLY A 140 -19.53 -2.88 14.40
CA GLY A 140 -19.07 -1.75 13.60
C GLY A 140 -18.59 -2.09 12.19
N CYS A 141 -17.86 -1.16 11.57
CA CYS A 141 -17.47 -1.25 10.16
C CYS A 141 -16.66 -2.52 9.84
N THR A 142 -15.72 -2.91 10.70
CA THR A 142 -14.92 -4.13 10.54
C THR A 142 -15.80 -5.40 10.61
N GLY A 143 -16.83 -5.43 11.46
CA GLY A 143 -17.71 -6.59 11.59
C GLY A 143 -18.62 -6.80 10.38
N ILE A 144 -19.05 -5.72 9.72
CA ILE A 144 -19.93 -5.78 8.55
C ILE A 144 -19.17 -6.04 7.26
N ILE A 145 -17.96 -5.48 7.10
CA ILE A 145 -17.16 -5.65 5.87
C ILE A 145 -16.56 -7.07 5.77
N HIS A 146 -16.39 -7.76 6.90
CA HIS A 146 -15.85 -9.13 6.94
C HIS A 146 -16.93 -10.23 6.95
N MET A 147 -18.21 -9.90 6.79
CA MET A 147 -19.22 -10.93 6.55
C MET A 147 -18.95 -11.60 5.18
N PRO A 148 -18.83 -12.94 5.12
CA PRO A 148 -18.67 -13.64 3.86
C PRO A 148 -19.90 -13.38 2.97
N GLN A 149 -19.68 -12.88 1.77
CA GLN A 149 -20.75 -12.77 0.77
C GLN A 149 -21.00 -14.16 0.16
N PRO A 150 -22.27 -14.63 0.05
CA PRO A 150 -23.50 -13.84 0.17
C PRO A 150 -24.25 -14.11 1.49
N ALA A 151 -23.84 -13.50 2.60
CA ALA A 151 -24.61 -13.55 3.86
C ALA A 151 -25.91 -12.70 3.85
N VAL A 152 -26.19 -11.98 2.75
CA VAL A 152 -27.46 -11.28 2.53
C VAL A 152 -27.92 -11.60 1.11
N SER A 153 -28.94 -12.43 0.97
CA SER A 153 -29.65 -12.59 -0.30
C SER A 153 -30.97 -11.84 -0.25
N ILE A 154 -31.16 -10.92 -1.20
CA ILE A 154 -32.45 -10.27 -1.45
C ILE A 154 -33.12 -11.08 -2.55
N SER A 155 -34.08 -11.92 -2.18
CA SER A 155 -34.97 -12.57 -3.15
C SER A 155 -36.31 -11.85 -3.13
N GLY A 156 -36.61 -11.14 -4.21
CA GLY A 156 -37.98 -10.69 -4.47
C GLY A 156 -38.78 -11.87 -5.00
N ASP A 157 -39.82 -12.29 -4.28
CA ASP A 157 -40.80 -13.17 -4.88
C ASP A 157 -41.71 -12.37 -5.83
N ARG A 158 -42.47 -13.08 -6.69
CA ARG A 158 -43.28 -12.49 -7.76
C ARG A 158 -44.44 -11.57 -7.30
N SER A 159 -44.56 -11.29 -6.00
CA SER A 159 -45.52 -10.34 -5.41
C SER A 159 -44.89 -9.01 -4.92
N GLY A 160 -43.56 -8.85 -5.00
CA GLY A 160 -42.89 -7.55 -4.73
C GLY A 160 -42.57 -7.23 -3.26
N ARG A 161 -42.59 -8.22 -2.34
CA ARG A 161 -42.03 -8.04 -0.99
C ARG A 161 -40.56 -8.42 -0.92
N LEU A 162 -39.76 -7.58 -0.25
CA LEU A 162 -38.37 -7.87 0.12
C LEU A 162 -38.34 -8.74 1.38
N VAL A 163 -37.65 -9.88 1.31
CA VAL A 163 -37.30 -10.72 2.46
C VAL A 163 -35.78 -10.71 2.62
N VAL A 164 -35.30 -10.40 3.83
CA VAL A 164 -33.88 -10.47 4.19
C VAL A 164 -33.67 -11.76 4.97
N VAL A 165 -32.98 -12.74 4.38
CA VAL A 165 -32.62 -13.99 5.05
C VAL A 165 -31.15 -13.93 5.45
N CYS A 166 -30.87 -13.98 6.75
CA CYS A 166 -29.52 -14.13 7.30
C CYS A 166 -29.30 -15.58 7.71
N VAL A 167 -28.32 -16.26 7.10
CA VAL A 167 -27.81 -17.55 7.59
C VAL A 167 -26.59 -17.24 8.44
N LEU A 168 -26.68 -17.47 9.75
CA LEU A 168 -25.53 -17.44 10.65
C LEU A 168 -24.94 -18.85 10.68
N ASN A 169 -23.67 -19.01 10.30
CA ASN A 169 -22.95 -20.26 10.52
C ASN A 169 -22.68 -20.40 12.02
N GLU A 170 -23.38 -21.33 12.67
CA GLU A 170 -23.01 -21.91 13.95
C GLU A 170 -22.06 -23.08 13.70
N GLU A 171 -20.80 -22.98 14.13
CA GLU A 171 -20.00 -24.16 14.50
C GLU A 171 -19.02 -23.78 15.63
N GLU A 172 -19.47 -23.95 16.87
CA GLU A 172 -18.76 -24.68 17.94
C GLU A 172 -19.63 -24.75 19.21
N SER A 173 -20.47 -25.80 19.34
CA SER A 173 -20.66 -26.56 20.58
C SER A 173 -21.72 -27.66 20.38
N LEU A 174 -21.38 -28.88 20.82
CA LEU A 174 -22.19 -30.10 20.74
C LEU A 174 -23.56 -30.04 21.46
N GLU A 175 -24.47 -30.89 20.97
CA GLU A 175 -25.69 -31.44 21.60
C GLU A 175 -26.86 -30.49 21.94
N SER A 176 -27.93 -30.54 21.13
CA SER A 176 -29.30 -31.00 21.52
C SER A 176 -30.43 -30.43 20.64
N HIS A 177 -31.33 -31.34 20.25
CA HIS A 177 -32.72 -31.22 19.78
C HIS A 177 -33.29 -29.96 19.06
N SER A 178 -33.68 -30.20 17.79
CA SER A 178 -35.03 -30.01 17.21
C SER A 178 -35.87 -28.78 17.60
N THR A 179 -36.09 -27.86 16.66
CA THR A 179 -37.39 -27.55 16.00
C THR A 179 -37.28 -26.24 15.20
N ALA A 180 -37.74 -26.24 13.95
CA ALA A 180 -37.92 -25.02 13.16
C ALA A 180 -39.40 -24.60 13.23
N GLU A 181 -39.66 -23.39 13.72
CA GLU A 181 -41.01 -22.83 13.85
C GLU A 181 -41.39 -22.06 12.57
N GLN A 182 -42.42 -22.53 11.85
CA GLN A 182 -43.03 -21.86 10.71
C GLN A 182 -44.29 -21.12 11.15
N ILE A 183 -44.44 -19.85 10.76
CA ILE A 183 -45.69 -19.08 10.93
C ILE A 183 -46.35 -18.91 9.55
N GLU A 184 -47.50 -19.55 9.34
CA GLU A 184 -48.34 -19.45 8.12
C GLU A 184 -49.57 -18.55 8.32
N LEU A 185 -49.93 -17.77 7.29
CA LEU A 185 -51.26 -17.16 7.07
C LEU A 185 -51.57 -17.10 5.53
N PRO A 186 -52.85 -16.99 5.08
CA PRO A 186 -53.44 -17.94 4.13
C PRO A 186 -53.34 -17.63 2.61
N ARG A 187 -53.43 -18.72 1.82
CA ARG A 187 -53.30 -18.85 0.35
C ARG A 187 -54.43 -18.19 -0.47
N VAL A 188 -54.06 -17.73 -1.67
CA VAL A 188 -54.94 -17.72 -2.86
C VAL A 188 -54.24 -18.42 -4.03
N ARG A 189 -54.96 -19.35 -4.67
CA ARG A 189 -54.50 -20.23 -5.78
C ARG A 189 -54.49 -19.50 -7.13
N SER A 190 -53.54 -19.84 -8.01
CA SER A 190 -53.82 -20.18 -9.41
C SER A 190 -52.59 -20.81 -10.10
N ASP A 191 -52.85 -21.40 -11.26
CA ASP A 191 -52.28 -22.61 -11.85
C ASP A 191 -51.73 -22.29 -13.26
N HIS A 192 -50.64 -22.96 -13.71
CA HIS A 192 -50.47 -23.55 -15.06
C HIS A 192 -49.02 -23.72 -15.60
N ARG A 193 -48.72 -25.01 -15.83
CA ARG A 193 -48.18 -25.73 -17.01
C ARG A 193 -46.95 -25.24 -17.82
N ARG A 194 -46.05 -26.23 -17.99
CA ARG A 194 -44.89 -26.36 -18.90
C ARG A 194 -45.26 -26.57 -20.38
N SER A 195 -44.31 -26.27 -21.28
CA SER A 195 -44.06 -27.06 -22.49
C SER A 195 -42.61 -26.88 -23.00
N SER A 196 -41.99 -28.00 -23.41
CA SER A 196 -40.70 -28.09 -24.11
C SER A 196 -40.92 -28.71 -25.49
N ARG A 197 -40.14 -28.33 -26.51
CA ARG A 197 -40.11 -29.00 -27.84
C ARG A 197 -38.68 -29.18 -28.37
N MET A 198 -38.45 -30.35 -28.98
CA MET A 198 -37.28 -30.82 -29.75
C MET A 198 -37.43 -30.54 -31.26
N VAL A 199 -36.35 -30.68 -32.05
CA VAL A 199 -36.35 -30.86 -33.52
C VAL A 199 -35.22 -31.86 -33.94
N PRO A 200 -35.39 -32.72 -34.99
CA PRO A 200 -34.54 -33.89 -35.29
C PRO A 200 -33.67 -33.79 -36.59
N ALA A 201 -33.00 -34.91 -36.94
CA ALA A 201 -31.98 -35.12 -37.99
C ALA A 201 -32.44 -35.96 -39.21
N ALA A 202 -31.72 -35.85 -40.35
CA ALA A 202 -31.59 -36.79 -41.52
C ALA A 202 -30.70 -36.11 -42.61
N ALA A 203 -29.90 -36.71 -43.51
CA ALA A 203 -29.54 -38.08 -43.93
C ALA A 203 -28.25 -38.07 -44.81
N ALA A 204 -27.71 -39.26 -45.11
CA ALA A 204 -26.43 -39.57 -45.77
C ALA A 204 -26.57 -40.11 -47.22
N ALA A 205 -25.46 -40.19 -48.00
CA ALA A 205 -25.03 -41.34 -48.83
C ALA A 205 -23.87 -41.00 -49.81
N TRP A 206 -23.26 -42.05 -50.39
CA TRP A 206 -22.21 -42.12 -51.45
C TRP A 206 -20.76 -42.02 -50.92
N CYS A 207 -19.81 -42.94 -51.16
CA CYS A 207 -19.76 -44.11 -52.03
C CYS A 207 -18.59 -45.03 -51.59
N LEU A 208 -18.86 -46.31 -51.33
CA LEU A 208 -17.87 -47.38 -51.16
C LEU A 208 -17.70 -48.07 -52.53
N LEU A 209 -16.65 -47.76 -53.28
CA LEU A 209 -16.17 -48.56 -54.43
C LEU A 209 -14.94 -47.87 -55.03
N CYS A 210 -13.75 -48.19 -54.51
CA CYS A 210 -12.45 -48.08 -55.20
C CYS A 210 -11.34 -48.67 -54.30
N LEU A 211 -11.57 -49.90 -53.82
CA LEU A 211 -10.47 -50.79 -53.42
C LEU A 211 -9.91 -51.39 -54.72
N LEU A 212 -8.57 -51.42 -54.83
CA LEU A 212 -7.76 -52.07 -55.86
C LEU A 212 -7.53 -51.26 -57.14
N GLN A 213 -6.55 -50.35 -57.10
CA GLN A 213 -5.43 -50.28 -58.06
C GLN A 213 -4.59 -49.02 -57.79
N GLN A 214 -3.39 -49.21 -57.23
CA GLN A 214 -2.12 -48.62 -57.70
C GLN A 214 -1.07 -48.73 -56.56
N LEU A 215 -0.36 -49.85 -56.60
CA LEU A 215 0.94 -50.02 -55.99
C LEU A 215 1.97 -49.29 -56.86
N GLN A 216 2.70 -48.31 -56.32
CA GLN A 216 4.13 -48.06 -56.58
C GLN A 216 4.77 -47.35 -55.37
N PRO A 217 6.05 -47.62 -55.06
CA PRO A 217 6.65 -47.29 -53.78
C PRO A 217 7.25 -45.88 -53.78
N LEU A 218 6.87 -45.06 -52.80
CA LEU A 218 7.57 -43.82 -52.46
C LEU A 218 8.42 -44.06 -51.20
N PRO A 219 9.60 -43.43 -51.09
CA PRO A 219 10.59 -43.76 -50.08
C PRO A 219 10.02 -43.52 -48.68
N LEU A 220 10.29 -44.46 -47.77
CA LEU A 220 10.15 -44.30 -46.34
C LEU A 220 11.05 -43.13 -45.88
N VAL A 221 10.53 -41.91 -45.97
CA VAL A 221 10.92 -40.85 -45.07
C VAL A 221 10.33 -41.26 -43.74
N VAL A 222 11.17 -41.89 -42.92
CA VAL A 222 10.91 -42.00 -41.49
C VAL A 222 10.76 -40.56 -41.01
N CYS A 223 9.52 -40.10 -40.89
CA CYS A 223 9.19 -38.93 -40.12
C CYS A 223 9.48 -39.35 -38.68
N GLN A 224 10.75 -39.22 -38.26
CA GLN A 224 11.04 -39.07 -36.85
C GLN A 224 10.19 -37.89 -36.43
N GLN A 225 9.09 -38.19 -35.74
CA GLN A 225 8.49 -37.23 -34.84
C GLN A 225 9.60 -36.89 -33.85
N GLN A 226 10.42 -35.90 -34.20
CA GLN A 226 10.94 -35.01 -33.19
C GLN A 226 9.68 -34.46 -32.53
N GLN A 227 9.30 -35.09 -31.42
CA GLN A 227 8.74 -34.35 -30.31
C GLN A 227 9.73 -33.21 -30.10
N GLN A 228 9.47 -32.07 -30.74
CA GLN A 228 9.79 -30.81 -30.15
C GLN A 228 9.00 -30.84 -28.86
N GLN A 229 9.64 -31.35 -27.80
CA GLN A 229 9.44 -30.82 -26.48
C GLN A 229 9.50 -29.33 -26.70
N GLN A 230 8.34 -28.70 -26.73
CA GLN A 230 8.23 -27.30 -26.46
C GLN A 230 8.78 -27.25 -25.03
N GLU A 231 10.09 -27.00 -24.92
CA GLU A 231 10.70 -26.59 -23.67
C GLU A 231 9.78 -25.48 -23.21
N ALA A 232 9.01 -25.76 -22.15
CA ALA A 232 8.34 -24.72 -21.42
C ALA A 232 9.44 -23.71 -21.16
N ALA A 233 9.29 -22.51 -21.73
CA ALA A 233 10.21 -21.41 -21.45
C ALA A 233 10.48 -21.46 -19.94
N PRO A 234 11.76 -21.50 -19.52
CA PRO A 234 12.10 -21.79 -18.13
C PRO A 234 11.19 -20.94 -17.25
N SER A 235 10.33 -21.60 -16.46
CA SER A 235 9.24 -20.94 -15.75
C SER A 235 9.82 -19.71 -15.06
N SER A 236 9.48 -18.52 -15.57
CA SER A 236 10.09 -17.28 -15.12
C SER A 236 9.91 -17.20 -13.61
N ARG A 237 11.00 -16.90 -12.90
CA ARG A 237 11.01 -16.84 -11.45
C ARG A 237 9.88 -15.94 -10.95
N ALA A 238 9.01 -16.46 -10.07
CA ALA A 238 7.93 -15.65 -9.50
C ALA A 238 8.50 -14.44 -8.75
N PHE A 239 7.78 -13.32 -8.77
CA PHE A 239 8.27 -12.06 -8.19
C PHE A 239 7.24 -11.44 -7.22
N PHE A 240 7.67 -11.17 -5.99
CA PHE A 240 6.84 -10.52 -4.97
C PHE A 240 7.43 -9.17 -4.57
N VAL A 241 6.57 -8.15 -4.54
CA VAL A 241 7.01 -6.78 -4.27
C VAL A 241 6.26 -6.24 -3.06
N PHE A 242 7.00 -5.71 -2.10
CA PHE A 242 6.50 -5.06 -0.89
C PHE A 242 7.11 -3.68 -0.78
N GLY A 243 6.43 -2.77 -0.09
CA GLY A 243 6.99 -1.45 0.19
C GLY A 243 6.09 -0.29 -0.17
N ASP A 244 6.72 0.80 -0.58
CA ASP A 244 6.10 2.10 -0.79
C ASP A 244 5.93 2.51 -2.27
N SER A 245 5.78 3.81 -2.52
CA SER A 245 5.51 4.39 -3.84
C SER A 245 6.63 4.16 -4.86
N LEU A 246 7.87 3.93 -4.42
CA LEU A 246 8.99 3.65 -5.33
C LEU A 246 8.79 2.35 -6.11
N VAL A 247 7.98 1.44 -5.58
CA VAL A 247 7.74 0.12 -6.16
C VAL A 247 6.24 -0.18 -6.33
N ASP A 248 5.33 0.73 -5.98
CA ASP A 248 3.88 0.54 -6.18
C ASP A 248 3.54 0.53 -7.69
N SER A 249 2.73 -0.45 -8.10
CA SER A 249 2.25 -0.61 -9.48
C SER A 249 0.77 -0.26 -9.64
N GLY A 250 0.12 0.24 -8.59
CA GLY A 250 -1.25 0.76 -8.62
C GLY A 250 -2.19 0.20 -7.55
N ASN A 251 -1.70 -0.32 -6.41
CA ASN A 251 -2.59 -0.74 -5.33
C ASN A 251 -3.37 0.45 -4.77
N ASN A 252 -2.74 1.62 -4.69
CA ASN A 252 -3.38 2.84 -4.18
C ASN A 252 -4.58 3.31 -5.02
N ASN A 253 -4.68 2.89 -6.28
CA ASN A 253 -5.82 3.21 -7.16
C ASN A 253 -7.15 2.68 -6.59
N TYR A 254 -7.10 1.62 -5.79
CA TYR A 254 -8.25 0.94 -5.19
C TYR A 254 -8.59 1.47 -3.78
N LEU A 255 -7.92 2.52 -3.29
CA LEU A 255 -8.05 3.01 -1.91
C LEU A 255 -8.47 4.48 -1.87
N ALA A 256 -9.39 4.90 -1.01
CA ALA A 256 -9.67 6.33 -0.82
C ALA A 256 -8.49 7.04 -0.12
N THR A 257 -7.51 7.51 -0.90
CA THR A 257 -6.24 8.09 -0.47
C THR A 257 -5.80 9.25 -1.37
N THR A 258 -4.99 10.14 -0.82
CA THR A 258 -4.31 11.21 -1.56
C THR A 258 -2.99 10.75 -2.18
N ALA A 259 -2.43 9.61 -1.76
CA ALA A 259 -1.20 9.06 -2.32
C ALA A 259 -1.52 8.23 -3.58
N ARG A 260 -1.82 8.89 -4.71
CA ARG A 260 -2.17 8.26 -5.99
C ARG A 260 -1.33 8.81 -7.14
N ALA A 261 -1.06 7.94 -8.12
CA ALA A 261 -0.40 8.26 -9.39
C ALA A 261 -1.18 7.67 -10.59
N ASP A 262 -2.51 7.63 -10.47
CA ASP A 262 -3.45 7.06 -11.45
C ASP A 262 -4.09 8.11 -12.37
N SER A 263 -3.52 9.31 -12.41
CA SER A 263 -3.98 10.42 -13.24
C SER A 263 -2.83 11.02 -14.06
N PRO A 264 -3.09 11.61 -15.24
CA PRO A 264 -2.07 12.32 -16.00
C PRO A 264 -1.41 13.43 -15.16
N PRO A 265 -0.09 13.67 -15.35
CA PRO A 265 0.76 13.14 -16.41
C PRO A 265 1.58 11.88 -16.03
N TYR A 266 1.23 11.16 -14.95
CA TYR A 266 1.89 9.88 -14.67
C TYR A 266 1.68 8.87 -15.81
N GLY A 267 2.68 8.03 -16.08
CA GLY A 267 2.60 7.00 -17.13
C GLY A 267 2.65 7.49 -18.58
N LEU A 268 3.05 8.75 -18.84
CA LEU A 268 3.22 9.30 -20.19
C LEU A 268 4.12 8.45 -21.10
N ASP A 269 5.21 7.91 -20.57
CA ASP A 269 6.18 7.07 -21.29
C ASP A 269 5.92 5.57 -21.05
N TYR A 270 4.91 5.21 -20.25
CA TYR A 270 4.49 3.81 -20.12
C TYR A 270 3.96 3.30 -21.47
N PRO A 271 4.10 2.01 -21.83
CA PRO A 271 3.70 1.52 -23.16
C PRO A 271 2.26 1.82 -23.59
N THR A 272 1.34 2.01 -22.65
CA THR A 272 -0.06 2.38 -22.93
C THR A 272 -0.31 3.88 -22.98
N HIS A 273 0.70 4.70 -22.67
CA HIS A 273 0.63 6.17 -22.49
C HIS A 273 -0.46 6.62 -21.51
N ARG A 274 -0.76 5.77 -20.51
CA ARG A 274 -1.80 6.01 -19.50
C ARG A 274 -1.22 5.87 -18.11
N ALA A 275 -1.73 6.70 -17.19
CA ALA A 275 -1.43 6.58 -15.77
C ALA A 275 -1.88 5.21 -15.24
N THR A 276 -0.95 4.47 -14.64
CA THR A 276 -1.22 3.13 -14.10
C THR A 276 -1.28 3.10 -12.57
N GLY A 277 -0.90 4.19 -11.88
CA GLY A 277 -0.63 4.17 -10.44
C GLY A 277 0.85 4.01 -10.08
N ARG A 278 1.76 4.00 -11.06
CA ARG A 278 3.21 4.05 -10.85
C ARG A 278 3.63 5.50 -10.66
N PHE A 279 4.40 5.78 -9.61
CA PHE A 279 4.94 7.11 -9.34
C PHE A 279 6.17 7.39 -10.23
N SER A 280 5.97 7.39 -11.55
CA SER A 280 7.01 7.69 -12.55
C SER A 280 6.36 8.13 -13.87
N ASN A 281 7.17 8.62 -14.81
CA ASN A 281 6.74 8.84 -16.20
C ASN A 281 6.41 7.52 -16.91
N GLY A 282 6.99 6.39 -16.50
CA GLY A 282 6.79 5.10 -17.15
C GLY A 282 6.96 3.95 -16.17
N ARG A 283 7.92 3.07 -16.45
CA ARG A 283 8.25 1.92 -15.61
C ARG A 283 9.01 2.30 -14.34
N ASN A 284 8.66 1.64 -13.24
CA ASN A 284 9.39 1.72 -11.98
C ASN A 284 10.31 0.50 -11.78
N VAL A 285 11.02 0.46 -10.66
CA VAL A 285 12.04 -0.56 -10.35
C VAL A 285 11.54 -2.01 -10.57
N PRO A 286 10.38 -2.43 -10.03
CA PRO A 286 9.85 -3.77 -10.25
C PRO A 286 9.60 -4.13 -11.70
N ASP A 287 9.10 -3.20 -12.50
CA ASP A 287 8.81 -3.47 -13.91
C ASP A 287 10.12 -3.77 -14.66
N ILE A 288 11.16 -2.98 -14.40
CA ILE A 288 12.45 -3.12 -15.06
C ILE A 288 13.14 -4.40 -14.60
N ILE A 289 13.04 -4.78 -13.31
CA ILE A 289 13.50 -6.08 -12.84
C ILE A 289 12.75 -7.21 -13.57
N SER A 290 11.44 -7.09 -13.75
CA SER A 290 10.64 -8.10 -14.48
C SER A 290 11.11 -8.25 -15.93
N GLU A 291 11.48 -7.15 -16.60
CA GLU A 291 12.11 -7.20 -17.94
C GLU A 291 13.41 -8.03 -17.94
N TYR A 292 14.28 -7.84 -16.95
CA TYR A 292 15.52 -8.62 -16.81
C TYR A 292 15.25 -10.10 -16.52
N LEU A 293 14.17 -10.41 -15.79
CA LEU A 293 13.75 -11.79 -15.53
C LEU A 293 13.07 -12.46 -16.75
N GLY A 294 12.84 -11.72 -17.84
CA GLY A 294 12.05 -12.20 -18.97
C GLY A 294 10.58 -12.47 -18.62
N ALA A 295 10.08 -11.85 -17.55
CA ALA A 295 8.74 -12.04 -17.02
C ALA A 295 7.83 -10.86 -17.39
N GLU A 296 6.53 -11.10 -17.47
CA GLU A 296 5.57 -9.99 -17.52
C GLU A 296 5.57 -9.21 -16.19
N PRO A 297 5.28 -7.88 -16.21
CA PRO A 297 5.21 -7.10 -14.98
C PRO A 297 4.15 -7.63 -14.01
N VAL A 298 4.52 -7.79 -12.74
CA VAL A 298 3.59 -8.20 -11.69
C VAL A 298 2.48 -7.18 -11.48
N LEU A 299 1.25 -7.66 -11.29
CA LEU A 299 0.09 -6.82 -11.06
C LEU A 299 -0.04 -6.41 -9.57
N PRO A 300 -0.66 -5.25 -9.28
CA PRO A 300 -1.02 -4.91 -7.91
C PRO A 300 -2.01 -5.93 -7.36
N TYR A 301 -1.83 -6.33 -6.10
CA TYR A 301 -2.61 -7.37 -5.44
C TYR A 301 -4.11 -7.10 -5.47
N LEU A 302 -4.51 -5.83 -5.34
CA LEU A 302 -5.91 -5.41 -5.37
C LEU A 302 -6.51 -5.37 -6.79
N SER A 303 -5.73 -5.63 -7.83
CA SER A 303 -6.23 -5.69 -9.20
C SER A 303 -7.22 -6.84 -9.38
N PRO A 304 -8.41 -6.60 -9.95
CA PRO A 304 -9.32 -7.68 -10.33
C PRO A 304 -8.73 -8.58 -11.42
N HIS A 305 -7.72 -8.10 -12.16
CA HIS A 305 -7.03 -8.85 -13.21
C HIS A 305 -5.88 -9.72 -12.71
N LEU A 306 -5.58 -9.70 -11.40
CA LEU A 306 -4.63 -10.65 -10.81
C LEU A 306 -5.39 -11.94 -10.51
N ASP A 307 -5.54 -12.82 -11.48
CA ASP A 307 -6.24 -14.11 -11.36
C ASP A 307 -5.57 -15.21 -12.19
N GLY A 308 -6.04 -16.45 -12.06
CA GLY A 308 -5.58 -17.60 -12.85
C GLY A 308 -4.05 -17.73 -12.89
N HIS A 309 -3.49 -17.86 -14.10
CA HIS A 309 -2.05 -18.01 -14.31
C HIS A 309 -1.22 -16.78 -13.92
N LYS A 310 -1.81 -15.58 -13.84
CA LYS A 310 -1.09 -14.37 -13.39
C LYS A 310 -0.72 -14.45 -11.92
N LEU A 311 -1.47 -15.23 -11.15
CA LEU A 311 -1.08 -15.59 -9.79
C LEU A 311 0.18 -16.46 -9.76
N LEU A 312 0.67 -17.04 -10.86
CA LEU A 312 1.92 -17.80 -10.87
C LEU A 312 3.14 -16.93 -11.20
N VAL A 313 2.92 -15.77 -11.85
CA VAL A 313 3.98 -14.79 -12.13
C VAL A 313 4.40 -14.05 -10.86
N GLY A 314 3.43 -13.75 -9.98
CA GLY A 314 3.68 -13.05 -8.74
C GLY A 314 2.67 -11.95 -8.47
N ALA A 315 2.98 -11.09 -7.50
CA ALA A 315 2.11 -9.96 -7.15
C ALA A 315 2.88 -8.83 -6.47
N ASN A 316 2.36 -7.63 -6.67
CA ASN A 316 2.85 -6.44 -6.00
C ASN A 316 1.89 -6.04 -4.86
N PHE A 317 2.39 -6.03 -3.64
CA PHE A 317 1.67 -5.68 -2.41
C PHE A 317 2.00 -4.27 -1.91
N ALA A 318 2.90 -3.56 -2.58
CA ALA A 318 3.36 -2.24 -2.17
C ALA A 318 2.25 -1.19 -2.23
N SER A 319 2.40 -0.13 -1.45
CA SER A 319 1.41 0.94 -1.33
C SER A 319 2.07 2.26 -0.97
N ALA A 320 1.82 3.28 -1.77
CA ALA A 320 2.41 4.60 -1.56
C ALA A 320 2.13 5.19 -0.16
N GLY A 321 3.15 5.85 0.40
CA GLY A 321 3.10 6.53 1.69
C GLY A 321 3.37 5.63 2.91
N VAL A 322 3.53 4.31 2.73
CA VAL A 322 3.82 3.39 3.83
C VAL A 322 5.28 3.52 4.29
N GLY A 323 5.48 3.34 5.59
CA GLY A 323 6.79 3.12 6.20
C GLY A 323 6.86 1.78 6.92
N ILE A 324 7.97 1.58 7.64
CA ILE A 324 8.21 0.45 8.54
C ILE A 324 7.24 0.54 9.71
N LEU A 325 7.02 1.74 10.24
CA LEU A 325 6.16 1.97 11.39
C LEU A 325 4.68 2.14 10.99
N ASN A 326 3.79 1.65 11.86
CA ASN A 326 2.35 1.66 11.61
C ASN A 326 1.68 3.03 11.81
N ASP A 327 2.41 4.06 12.23
CA ASP A 327 1.95 5.45 12.29
C ASP A 327 2.51 6.30 11.13
N THR A 328 3.51 5.83 10.40
CA THR A 328 4.05 6.50 9.21
C THR A 328 3.02 6.58 8.09
N GLY A 329 2.83 7.75 7.49
CA GLY A 329 1.94 7.96 6.34
C GLY A 329 0.47 8.22 6.69
N ILE A 330 0.15 8.54 7.95
CA ILE A 330 -1.22 8.85 8.40
C ILE A 330 -1.89 9.99 7.60
N GLN A 331 -1.11 10.97 7.13
CA GLN A 331 -1.57 12.10 6.33
C GLN A 331 -2.19 11.69 4.99
N PHE A 332 -1.94 10.47 4.51
CA PHE A 332 -2.48 9.96 3.25
C PHE A 332 -3.81 9.21 3.41
N ALA A 333 -4.43 9.29 4.58
CA ALA A 333 -5.66 8.56 4.91
C ALA A 333 -5.50 7.03 4.75
N ASN A 334 -6.04 6.43 3.68
CA ASN A 334 -6.04 4.98 3.50
C ASN A 334 -4.83 4.47 2.71
N ILE A 335 -3.87 3.87 3.41
CA ILE A 335 -2.71 3.20 2.79
C ILE A 335 -2.59 1.75 3.30
N ILE A 336 -1.97 0.87 2.51
CA ILE A 336 -1.75 -0.53 2.92
C ILE A 336 -0.45 -0.60 3.71
N ARG A 337 -0.58 -0.55 5.05
CA ARG A 337 0.52 -0.68 6.00
C ARG A 337 1.26 -2.01 5.81
N ILE A 338 2.55 -2.07 6.15
CA ILE A 338 3.39 -3.25 5.90
C ILE A 338 2.79 -4.54 6.46
N GLN A 339 2.24 -4.50 7.67
CA GLN A 339 1.56 -5.67 8.27
C GLN A 339 0.34 -6.14 7.46
N LYS A 340 -0.36 -5.23 6.79
CA LYS A 340 -1.46 -5.56 5.88
C LYS A 340 -0.93 -6.12 4.56
N GLN A 341 0.21 -5.64 4.05
CA GLN A 341 0.87 -6.22 2.87
C GLN A 341 1.26 -7.68 3.12
N LEU A 342 1.81 -8.01 4.29
CA LEU A 342 2.13 -9.38 4.69
C LEU A 342 0.88 -10.28 4.79
N ARG A 343 -0.23 -9.74 5.33
CA ARG A 343 -1.51 -10.47 5.34
C ARG A 343 -2.06 -10.70 3.93
N TYR A 344 -1.93 -9.72 3.04
CA TYR A 344 -2.28 -9.91 1.63
C TYR A 344 -1.40 -10.96 0.96
N PHE A 345 -0.13 -11.08 1.34
CA PHE A 345 0.72 -12.16 0.87
C PHE A 345 0.25 -13.53 1.39
N GLN A 346 -0.14 -13.66 2.65
CA GLN A 346 -0.77 -14.89 3.18
C GLN A 346 -2.05 -15.24 2.41
N GLN A 347 -2.91 -14.25 2.16
CA GLN A 347 -4.14 -14.45 1.37
C GLN A 347 -3.83 -14.84 -0.07
N TYR A 348 -2.83 -14.21 -0.69
CA TYR A 348 -2.30 -14.57 -2.00
C TYR A 348 -1.86 -16.04 -2.05
N GLN A 349 -1.08 -16.50 -1.07
CA GLN A 349 -0.67 -17.90 -1.00
C GLN A 349 -1.88 -18.84 -0.91
N GLY A 350 -2.93 -18.47 -0.17
CA GLY A 350 -4.19 -19.22 -0.15
C GLY A 350 -4.90 -19.27 -1.52
N ARG A 351 -4.79 -18.20 -2.33
CA ARG A 351 -5.32 -18.18 -3.70
C ARG A 351 -4.53 -19.10 -4.62
N VAL A 352 -3.20 -19.08 -4.53
CA VAL A 352 -2.31 -19.95 -5.31
C VAL A 352 -2.49 -21.42 -4.92
N ARG A 353 -2.64 -21.72 -3.62
CA ARG A 353 -2.91 -23.08 -3.11
C ARG A 353 -4.14 -23.70 -3.75
N ARG A 354 -5.20 -22.93 -3.96
CA ARG A 354 -6.41 -23.40 -4.66
C ARG A 354 -6.20 -23.68 -6.14
N LEU A 355 -5.15 -23.14 -6.76
CA LEU A 355 -4.84 -23.34 -8.18
C LEU A 355 -3.87 -24.50 -8.42
N VAL A 356 -2.82 -24.61 -7.60
CA VAL A 356 -1.70 -25.55 -7.86
C VAL A 356 -1.42 -26.51 -6.71
N GLY A 357 -2.16 -26.42 -5.60
CA GLY A 357 -1.93 -27.22 -4.40
C GLY A 357 -0.86 -26.66 -3.47
N ASP A 358 -0.71 -27.29 -2.30
CA ASP A 358 0.14 -26.80 -1.22
C ASP A 358 1.64 -26.88 -1.55
N ASP A 359 2.12 -28.03 -2.03
CA ASP A 359 3.54 -28.24 -2.33
C ASP A 359 4.04 -27.33 -3.45
N ALA A 360 3.28 -27.20 -4.53
CA ALA A 360 3.63 -26.32 -5.64
C ALA A 360 3.58 -24.85 -5.21
N THR A 361 2.67 -24.46 -4.32
CA THR A 361 2.67 -23.10 -3.76
C THR A 361 3.90 -22.84 -2.90
N ALA A 362 4.28 -23.79 -2.04
CA ALA A 362 5.46 -23.69 -1.20
C ALA A 362 6.74 -23.60 -2.07
N ALA A 363 6.83 -24.38 -3.14
CA ALA A 363 7.92 -24.32 -4.11
C ALA A 363 7.97 -22.97 -4.84
N LEU A 364 6.81 -22.47 -5.32
CA LEU A 364 6.69 -21.17 -5.97
C LEU A 364 7.20 -20.05 -5.06
N VAL A 365 6.75 -20.02 -3.80
CA VAL A 365 7.12 -18.98 -2.84
C VAL A 365 8.60 -19.06 -2.46
N ARG A 366 9.10 -20.27 -2.20
CA ARG A 366 10.52 -20.50 -1.86
C ARG A 366 11.45 -20.12 -3.00
N GLY A 367 11.05 -20.43 -4.24
CA GLY A 367 11.79 -20.13 -5.46
C GLY A 367 11.58 -18.71 -5.98
N ALA A 368 10.75 -17.88 -5.34
CA ALA A 368 10.48 -16.53 -5.81
C ALA A 368 11.61 -15.54 -5.49
N LEU A 369 11.70 -14.46 -6.25
CA LEU A 369 12.42 -13.25 -5.86
C LEU A 369 11.45 -12.36 -5.06
N VAL A 370 11.95 -11.72 -4.00
CA VAL A 370 11.19 -10.73 -3.24
C VAL A 370 11.94 -9.41 -3.26
N LEU A 371 11.25 -8.31 -3.50
CA LEU A 371 11.76 -6.94 -3.32
C LEU A 371 10.96 -6.26 -2.22
N ILE A 372 11.65 -5.65 -1.25
CA ILE A 372 11.02 -4.82 -0.22
C ILE A 372 11.72 -3.47 -0.10
N THR A 373 10.93 -2.40 -0.23
CA THR A 373 11.42 -1.01 -0.06
C THR A 373 10.65 -0.27 1.03
N LEU A 374 11.34 0.12 2.09
CA LEU A 374 10.77 0.84 3.23
C LEU A 374 11.85 1.71 3.89
N GLY A 375 11.42 2.65 4.74
CA GLY A 375 12.29 3.45 5.60
C GLY A 375 12.34 4.93 5.21
N GLY A 376 12.28 5.26 3.92
CA GLY A 376 12.32 6.67 3.48
C GLY A 376 11.15 7.48 4.04
N ASN A 377 9.95 6.92 4.00
CA ASN A 377 8.74 7.52 4.55
C ASN A 377 8.78 7.68 6.08
N ASP A 378 9.49 6.83 6.81
CA ASP A 378 9.61 6.96 8.28
C ASP A 378 10.41 8.21 8.66
N PHE A 379 11.30 8.68 7.79
CA PHE A 379 11.95 9.97 7.97
C PHE A 379 11.11 11.12 7.40
N ILE A 380 10.81 11.12 6.11
CA ILE A 380 10.16 12.26 5.43
C ILE A 380 8.71 12.44 5.90
N ASN A 381 7.97 11.34 5.98
CA ASN A 381 6.53 11.31 6.22
C ASN A 381 6.15 10.96 7.67
N ASN A 382 7.12 10.97 8.59
CA ASN A 382 6.90 10.82 10.03
C ASN A 382 7.86 11.70 10.86
N TYR A 383 9.15 11.36 10.96
CA TYR A 383 10.09 12.08 11.82
C TYR A 383 10.28 13.57 11.45
N TYR A 384 10.37 13.89 10.17
CA TYR A 384 10.61 15.23 9.63
C TYR A 384 9.39 15.86 8.95
N LEU A 385 8.21 15.24 9.05
CA LEU A 385 6.98 15.67 8.36
C LEU A 385 6.62 17.13 8.63
N VAL A 386 6.79 17.57 9.88
CA VAL A 386 6.64 18.97 10.30
C VAL A 386 7.76 19.33 11.27
N PRO A 387 8.11 20.62 11.40
CA PRO A 387 8.98 21.07 12.48
C PRO A 387 8.46 20.58 13.84
N PHE A 388 9.33 19.92 14.61
CA PHE A 388 8.99 19.35 15.91
C PHE A 388 7.82 18.35 15.88
N SER A 389 7.81 17.46 14.89
CA SER A 389 6.88 16.32 14.81
C SER A 389 6.80 15.59 16.15
N VAL A 390 5.65 14.93 16.41
CA VAL A 390 5.46 14.11 17.62
C VAL A 390 6.62 13.13 17.78
N ARG A 391 7.04 12.48 16.69
CA ARG A 391 8.11 11.50 16.70
C ARG A 391 9.47 12.10 17.05
N SER A 392 9.84 13.25 16.47
CA SER A 392 11.11 13.93 16.77
C SER A 392 11.20 14.47 18.20
N ARG A 393 10.05 14.68 18.86
CA ARG A 393 9.98 15.09 20.27
C ARG A 393 10.05 13.91 21.24
N GLU A 394 9.61 12.73 20.82
CA GLU A 394 9.65 11.51 21.62
C GLU A 394 11.05 10.89 21.65
N MET A 395 11.77 10.90 20.53
CA MET A 395 13.05 10.22 20.39
C MET A 395 14.05 11.07 19.61
N ALA A 396 15.30 11.10 20.09
CA ALA A 396 16.41 11.63 19.31
C ALA A 396 16.68 10.75 18.08
N LEU A 397 17.21 11.34 17.02
CA LEU A 397 17.44 10.66 15.74
C LEU A 397 18.19 9.32 15.86
N PRO A 398 19.31 9.20 16.62
CA PRO A 398 20.00 7.91 16.75
C PRO A 398 19.14 6.82 17.41
N ASP A 399 18.31 7.18 18.39
CA ASP A 399 17.41 6.24 19.08
C ASP A 399 16.27 5.81 18.16
N TYR A 400 15.74 6.77 17.40
CA TYR A 400 14.70 6.52 16.41
C TYR A 400 15.18 5.58 15.30
N VAL A 401 16.41 5.77 14.79
CA VAL A 401 17.01 4.88 13.80
C VAL A 401 17.13 3.46 14.33
N ARG A 402 17.64 3.28 15.56
CA ARG A 402 17.73 1.95 16.21
C ARG A 402 16.35 1.31 16.33
N TYR A 403 15.34 2.10 16.73
CA TYR A 403 13.97 1.63 16.83
C TYR A 403 13.42 1.14 15.48
N ILE A 404 13.51 1.95 14.41
CA ILE A 404 13.02 1.56 13.09
C ILE A 404 13.72 0.30 12.57
N VAL A 405 15.05 0.23 12.68
CA VAL A 405 15.82 -0.95 12.23
C VAL A 405 15.37 -2.21 12.98
N SER A 406 15.07 -2.09 14.29
CA SER A 406 14.56 -3.21 15.08
C SER A 406 13.16 -3.66 14.65
N GLU A 407 12.27 -2.74 14.26
CA GLU A 407 10.95 -3.08 13.73
C GLU A 407 11.04 -3.68 12.32
N TYR A 408 11.97 -3.19 11.49
CA TYR A 408 12.19 -3.75 10.16
C TYR A 408 12.68 -5.20 10.25
N ALA A 409 13.58 -5.51 11.20
CA ALA A 409 14.02 -6.88 11.44
C ALA A 409 12.85 -7.84 11.71
N LYS A 410 11.80 -7.39 12.41
CA LYS A 410 10.59 -8.20 12.65
C LYS A 410 9.80 -8.44 11.37
N VAL A 411 9.65 -7.42 10.53
CA VAL A 411 9.00 -7.54 9.21
C VAL A 411 9.76 -8.55 8.32
N LEU A 412 11.09 -8.47 8.29
CA LEU A 412 11.92 -9.39 7.51
C LEU A 412 11.82 -10.83 8.01
N ARG A 413 11.85 -11.05 9.33
CA ARG A 413 11.61 -12.39 9.91
C ARG A 413 10.24 -12.94 9.52
N GLN A 414 9.18 -12.13 9.59
CA GLN A 414 7.85 -12.55 9.15
C GLN A 414 7.81 -12.91 7.65
N LEU A 415 8.49 -12.16 6.77
CA LEU A 415 8.61 -12.54 5.35
C LEU A 415 9.30 -13.88 5.16
N HIS A 416 10.36 -14.13 5.91
CA HIS A 416 11.05 -15.42 5.91
C HIS A 416 10.14 -16.56 6.42
N ASP A 417 9.40 -16.34 7.49
CA ASP A 417 8.44 -17.31 8.03
C ASP A 417 7.31 -17.62 7.04
N LEU A 418 6.95 -16.64 6.20
CA LEU A 418 6.02 -16.81 5.08
C LEU A 418 6.62 -17.53 3.86
N GLY A 419 7.88 -17.95 3.93
CA GLY A 419 8.53 -18.80 2.92
C GLY A 419 9.51 -18.08 1.99
N ALA A 420 9.70 -16.77 2.12
CA ALA A 420 10.66 -16.03 1.27
C ALA A 420 12.10 -16.48 1.54
N ARG A 421 12.88 -16.72 0.47
CA ARG A 421 14.30 -17.16 0.57
C ARG A 421 15.31 -16.32 -0.22
N ARG A 422 14.84 -15.42 -1.10
CA ARG A 422 15.67 -14.42 -1.79
C ARG A 422 14.97 -13.08 -1.68
N VAL A 423 15.44 -12.22 -0.78
CA VAL A 423 14.79 -10.95 -0.46
C VAL A 423 15.75 -9.79 -0.64
N LEU A 424 15.51 -8.96 -1.65
CA LEU A 424 16.20 -7.68 -1.85
C LEU A 424 15.60 -6.64 -0.92
N VAL A 425 16.41 -6.14 0.01
CA VAL A 425 16.00 -5.17 1.04
C VAL A 425 16.68 -3.84 0.74
N THR A 426 15.91 -2.84 0.32
CA THR A 426 16.49 -1.53 0.00
C THR A 426 16.73 -0.69 1.23
N GLY A 427 17.92 -0.09 1.31
CA GLY A 427 18.17 1.06 2.16
C GLY A 427 17.39 2.30 1.72
N SER A 428 17.47 3.35 2.52
CA SER A 428 16.95 4.66 2.13
C SER A 428 17.82 5.29 1.05
N GLY A 429 17.20 6.00 0.10
CA GLY A 429 17.90 6.91 -0.80
C GLY A 429 18.42 8.16 -0.07
N PRO A 430 19.06 9.10 -0.79
CA PRO A 430 19.52 10.36 -0.22
C PRO A 430 18.34 11.32 -0.01
N LEU A 431 17.71 11.18 1.16
CA LEU A 431 16.46 11.84 1.52
C LEU A 431 16.50 13.36 1.32
N GLY A 432 17.59 14.01 1.71
CA GLY A 432 17.75 15.46 1.65
C GLY A 432 17.97 16.01 0.25
N CYS A 433 18.15 15.14 -0.75
CA CYS A 433 18.37 15.52 -2.15
C CYS A 433 17.08 15.47 -2.99
N ALA A 434 15.97 14.96 -2.46
CA ALA A 434 14.70 14.94 -3.19
C ALA A 434 14.22 16.38 -3.49
N PRO A 435 13.68 16.67 -4.68
CA PRO A 435 13.26 18.03 -5.04
C PRO A 435 12.27 18.66 -4.05
N ALA A 436 11.38 17.86 -3.44
CA ALA A 436 10.49 18.31 -2.37
C ALA A 436 11.24 18.86 -1.15
N GLU A 437 12.30 18.17 -0.72
CA GLU A 437 13.11 18.58 0.43
C GLU A 437 13.97 19.78 0.08
N LEU A 438 14.53 19.84 -1.14
CA LEU A 438 15.23 21.04 -1.61
C LEU A 438 14.32 22.28 -1.56
N ALA A 439 13.07 22.14 -2.00
CA ALA A 439 12.08 23.21 -1.99
C ALA A 439 11.66 23.59 -0.56
N LEU A 440 11.33 22.59 0.28
CA LEU A 440 10.84 22.80 1.64
C LEU A 440 11.90 23.41 2.57
N ARG A 441 13.16 23.00 2.41
CA ARG A 441 14.29 23.46 3.23
C ARG A 441 14.91 24.76 2.73
N GLY A 442 14.42 25.30 1.60
CA GLY A 442 14.89 26.57 1.05
C GLY A 442 16.31 26.48 0.47
N SER A 443 16.67 25.33 -0.10
CA SER A 443 17.96 25.12 -0.76
C SER A 443 18.19 26.17 -1.84
N ARG A 444 19.38 26.79 -1.88
CA ARG A 444 19.66 27.91 -2.81
C ARG A 444 20.28 27.47 -4.12
N ALA A 445 21.13 26.45 -4.07
CA ALA A 445 21.86 25.92 -5.20
C ALA A 445 21.54 24.43 -5.47
N GLY A 446 20.50 23.90 -4.81
CA GLY A 446 20.15 22.47 -4.82
C GLY A 446 21.13 21.64 -4.02
N GLU A 447 21.74 22.21 -2.98
CA GLU A 447 22.44 21.47 -1.94
C GLU A 447 21.45 20.61 -1.13
N CYS A 448 21.82 19.36 -0.88
CA CYS A 448 20.99 18.44 -0.11
C CYS A 448 20.96 18.84 1.37
N ASP A 449 19.81 18.62 2.02
CA ASP A 449 19.65 18.93 3.45
C ASP A 449 20.52 18.03 4.34
N ALA A 450 21.38 18.64 5.15
CA ALA A 450 22.38 17.92 5.94
C ALA A 450 21.77 17.02 7.03
N GLU A 451 20.65 17.40 7.65
CA GLU A 451 20.02 16.59 8.70
C GLU A 451 19.31 15.37 8.12
N LEU A 452 18.65 15.51 6.96
CA LEU A 452 18.08 14.38 6.25
C LEU A 452 19.15 13.43 5.69
N GLN A 453 20.26 13.97 5.19
CA GLN A 453 21.40 13.14 4.79
C GLN A 453 22.02 12.41 6.01
N ARG A 454 22.08 13.07 7.17
CA ARG A 454 22.52 12.46 8.43
C ARG A 454 21.61 11.31 8.85
N ALA A 455 20.29 11.43 8.68
CA ALA A 455 19.35 10.34 8.95
C ALA A 455 19.64 9.10 8.09
N ALA A 456 19.82 9.29 6.78
CA ALA A 456 20.19 8.20 5.86
C ALA A 456 21.56 7.58 6.22
N ALA A 457 22.54 8.42 6.57
CA ALA A 457 23.88 7.98 6.96
C ALA A 457 23.91 7.18 8.27
N LEU A 458 22.99 7.44 9.20
CA LEU A 458 22.82 6.63 10.41
C LEU A 458 22.06 5.33 10.13
N TYR A 459 21.02 5.39 9.30
CA TYR A 459 20.10 4.28 9.05
C TYR A 459 20.69 3.19 8.16
N ASN A 460 21.28 3.55 7.02
CA ASN A 460 21.68 2.57 6.01
C ASN A 460 22.77 1.58 6.51
N PRO A 461 23.84 1.99 7.22
CA PRO A 461 24.79 1.03 7.78
C PRO A 461 24.17 0.07 8.79
N GLN A 462 23.28 0.58 9.66
CA GLN A 462 22.59 -0.26 10.65
C GLN A 462 21.61 -1.25 10.01
N LEU A 463 20.99 -0.88 8.89
CA LEU A 463 20.19 -1.81 8.09
C LEU A 463 21.05 -2.96 7.55
N VAL A 464 22.23 -2.66 7.00
CA VAL A 464 23.17 -3.68 6.49
C VAL A 464 23.63 -4.61 7.61
N ASP A 465 24.00 -4.06 8.76
CA ASP A 465 24.42 -4.86 9.92
C ASP A 465 23.29 -5.75 10.46
N MET A 466 22.06 -5.22 10.50
CA MET A 466 20.87 -5.99 10.87
C MET A 466 20.61 -7.14 9.90
N ILE A 467 20.73 -6.89 8.58
CA ILE A 467 20.60 -7.93 7.54
C ILE A 467 21.67 -9.00 7.72
N ARG A 468 22.93 -8.61 7.96
CA ARG A 468 24.03 -9.55 8.21
C ARG A 468 23.72 -10.42 9.43
N GLY A 469 23.22 -9.82 10.52
CA GLY A 469 22.78 -10.54 11.71
C GLY A 469 21.67 -11.54 11.43
N LEU A 470 20.63 -11.14 10.69
CA LEU A 470 19.53 -12.04 10.31
C LEU A 470 20.02 -13.23 9.46
N ASN A 471 20.87 -13.00 8.47
CA ASN A 471 21.42 -14.08 7.65
C ASN A 471 22.29 -15.03 8.47
N ALA A 472 23.09 -14.49 9.42
CA ALA A 472 23.90 -15.31 10.32
C ALA A 472 23.02 -16.17 11.25
N ASP A 473 21.96 -15.60 11.83
CA ASP A 473 20.99 -16.32 12.66
C ASP A 473 20.28 -17.44 11.88
N LEU A 474 20.01 -17.21 10.59
CA LEU A 474 19.37 -18.17 9.70
C LEU A 474 20.33 -19.20 9.10
N GLY A 475 21.65 -18.97 9.19
CA GLY A 475 22.67 -19.79 8.54
C GLY A 475 22.61 -19.78 7.01
N ALA A 476 22.01 -18.74 6.42
CA ALA A 476 21.80 -18.64 4.97
C ALA A 476 21.70 -17.18 4.51
N ASP A 477 22.19 -16.91 3.29
CA ASP A 477 22.06 -15.61 2.64
C ASP A 477 20.65 -15.43 2.04
N VAL A 478 19.68 -15.19 2.92
CA VAL A 478 18.27 -14.96 2.55
C VAL A 478 18.05 -13.52 2.10
N PHE A 479 18.62 -12.57 2.85
CA PHE A 479 18.43 -11.14 2.66
C PHE A 479 19.65 -10.53 1.98
N VAL A 480 19.40 -9.69 0.98
CA VAL A 480 20.42 -8.97 0.22
C VAL A 480 20.16 -7.48 0.40
N ALA A 481 21.13 -6.77 0.97
CA ALA A 481 21.04 -5.34 1.17
C ALA A 481 21.30 -4.60 -0.16
N VAL A 482 20.41 -3.68 -0.50
CA VAL A 482 20.53 -2.82 -1.67
C VAL A 482 20.85 -1.40 -1.23
N ASN A 483 22.00 -0.88 -1.65
CA ASN A 483 22.48 0.45 -1.32
C ASN A 483 21.85 1.52 -2.23
N ALA A 484 20.56 1.76 -2.02
CA ALA A 484 19.81 2.76 -2.77
C ALA A 484 20.43 4.17 -2.65
N TYR A 485 21.03 4.49 -1.50
CA TYR A 485 21.71 5.78 -1.30
C TYR A 485 22.83 5.98 -2.31
N ARG A 486 23.75 5.02 -2.43
CA ARG A 486 24.89 5.13 -3.34
C ARG A 486 24.43 5.22 -4.80
N MET A 487 23.51 4.35 -5.20
CA MET A 487 22.96 4.32 -6.56
C MET A 487 22.36 5.66 -6.99
N HIS A 488 21.64 6.34 -6.08
CA HIS A 488 21.08 7.65 -6.37
C HIS A 488 22.14 8.76 -6.30
N MET A 489 23.05 8.69 -5.32
CA MET A 489 24.09 9.71 -5.15
C MET A 489 25.03 9.81 -6.35
N ASP A 490 25.25 8.73 -7.09
CA ASP A 490 26.09 8.77 -8.29
C ASP A 490 25.57 9.76 -9.33
N PHE A 491 24.31 9.63 -9.74
CA PHE A 491 23.72 10.56 -10.70
C PHE A 491 23.27 11.88 -10.08
N ILE A 492 23.13 11.97 -8.75
CA ILE A 492 22.89 13.24 -8.07
C ILE A 492 24.15 14.11 -8.05
N SER A 493 25.29 13.51 -7.74
CA SER A 493 26.58 14.21 -7.62
C SER A 493 27.22 14.54 -8.96
N ASP A 494 27.05 13.68 -9.97
CA ASP A 494 27.50 13.93 -11.35
C ASP A 494 26.40 13.59 -12.38
N PRO A 495 25.35 14.42 -12.50
CA PRO A 495 24.24 14.14 -13.41
C PRO A 495 24.67 14.02 -14.87
N ALA A 496 25.69 14.78 -15.29
CA ALA A 496 26.16 14.81 -16.67
C ALA A 496 26.77 13.47 -17.08
N ALA A 497 27.52 12.80 -16.20
CA ALA A 497 28.07 11.47 -16.46
C ALA A 497 26.99 10.40 -16.75
N TYR A 498 25.76 10.63 -16.27
CA TYR A 498 24.62 9.72 -16.47
C TYR A 498 23.67 10.17 -17.58
N GLY A 499 23.99 11.28 -18.25
CA GLY A 499 23.17 11.86 -19.33
C GLY A 499 22.02 12.73 -18.83
N PHE A 500 22.04 13.15 -17.57
CA PHE A 500 21.06 14.08 -17.03
C PHE A 500 21.53 15.53 -17.14
N VAL A 501 20.63 16.42 -17.58
CA VAL A 501 20.87 17.87 -17.52
C VAL A 501 20.68 18.41 -16.10
N THR A 502 19.91 17.71 -15.26
CA THR A 502 19.72 18.06 -13.86
C THR A 502 19.31 16.86 -13.01
N SER A 503 19.83 16.84 -11.78
CA SER A 503 19.40 15.96 -10.69
C SER A 503 18.66 16.69 -9.58
N LYS A 504 18.44 18.00 -9.73
CA LYS A 504 17.91 18.87 -8.67
C LYS A 504 16.47 19.30 -8.91
N VAL A 505 16.08 19.43 -10.18
CA VAL A 505 14.75 19.90 -10.58
C VAL A 505 13.97 18.72 -11.14
N ALA A 506 12.76 18.50 -10.65
CA ALA A 506 11.89 17.44 -11.16
C ALA A 506 11.34 17.78 -12.55
N CYS A 507 11.12 16.76 -13.38
CA CYS A 507 10.52 16.95 -14.70
C CYS A 507 9.08 17.44 -14.61
N CYS A 508 8.27 16.84 -13.74
CA CYS A 508 6.91 17.23 -13.46
C CYS A 508 6.80 17.91 -12.10
N GLY A 509 6.18 19.08 -12.07
CA GLY A 509 5.80 19.73 -10.81
C GLY A 509 5.65 21.22 -10.93
N GLN A 510 5.77 21.88 -9.78
CA GLN A 510 5.63 23.33 -9.65
C GLN A 510 6.46 23.87 -8.48
N GLY A 511 6.63 25.19 -8.46
CA GLY A 511 7.41 25.88 -7.43
C GLY A 511 8.91 25.64 -7.54
N PRO A 512 9.68 26.02 -6.51
CA PRO A 512 11.13 25.77 -6.47
C PRO A 512 11.43 24.30 -6.73
N TYR A 513 12.41 24.03 -7.59
CA TYR A 513 12.85 22.68 -7.98
C TYR A 513 11.75 21.77 -8.58
N ASN A 514 10.58 22.31 -8.95
CA ASN A 514 9.39 21.51 -9.22
C ASN A 514 9.01 20.57 -8.05
N GLY A 515 9.38 20.94 -6.82
CA GLY A 515 9.27 20.11 -5.63
C GLY A 515 7.95 20.23 -4.86
N VAL A 516 7.04 21.13 -5.24
CA VAL A 516 5.87 21.46 -4.42
C VAL A 516 4.64 20.68 -4.85
N GLY A 517 4.10 19.86 -3.95
CA GLY A 517 2.84 19.13 -4.17
C GLY A 517 2.96 17.98 -5.19
N LEU A 518 1.84 17.30 -5.44
CA LEU A 518 1.79 16.23 -6.42
C LEU A 518 1.80 16.78 -7.85
N CYS A 519 2.28 15.93 -8.75
CA CYS A 519 2.19 16.13 -10.19
C CYS A 519 0.73 15.96 -10.65
N THR A 520 0.19 16.97 -11.33
CA THR A 520 -1.22 17.03 -11.79
C THR A 520 -1.28 17.55 -13.23
N ALA A 521 -2.47 17.53 -13.84
CA ALA A 521 -2.68 18.13 -15.17
C ALA A 521 -2.34 19.63 -15.25
N ALA A 522 -2.27 20.33 -14.12
CA ALA A 522 -1.88 21.74 -14.06
C ALA A 522 -0.37 21.96 -13.82
N SER A 523 0.38 20.88 -13.57
CA SER A 523 1.82 20.93 -13.31
C SER A 523 2.60 21.22 -14.60
N SER A 524 3.77 21.86 -14.46
CA SER A 524 4.72 21.93 -15.56
C SER A 524 5.32 20.55 -15.80
N VAL A 525 5.54 20.19 -17.07
CA VAL A 525 6.19 18.93 -17.47
C VAL A 525 7.32 19.24 -18.43
N CYS A 526 8.51 18.69 -18.16
CA CYS A 526 9.68 18.88 -19.00
C CYS A 526 9.48 18.27 -20.41
N PRO A 527 10.07 18.89 -21.46
CA PRO A 527 9.88 18.44 -22.84
C PRO A 527 10.53 17.08 -23.12
N ASP A 528 11.68 16.79 -22.49
CA ASP A 528 12.38 15.52 -22.58
C ASP A 528 12.64 14.95 -21.19
N ARG A 529 11.97 13.84 -20.87
CA ARG A 529 12.04 13.14 -19.58
C ARG A 529 13.32 12.31 -19.43
N SER A 530 13.97 11.96 -20.54
CA SER A 530 15.15 11.09 -20.53
C SER A 530 16.41 11.80 -19.98
N VAL A 531 16.37 13.13 -19.90
CA VAL A 531 17.48 13.95 -19.39
C VAL A 531 17.26 14.46 -17.96
N TYR A 532 16.21 14.01 -17.27
CA TYR A 532 15.93 14.37 -15.87
C TYR A 532 16.06 13.16 -14.95
N ALA A 533 16.71 13.32 -13.80
CA ALA A 533 16.82 12.24 -12.82
C ALA A 533 15.49 12.00 -12.07
N PHE A 534 14.80 13.08 -11.70
CA PHE A 534 13.53 13.03 -10.96
C PHE A 534 12.34 13.25 -11.89
N TRP A 535 11.36 12.36 -11.79
CA TRP A 535 10.07 12.52 -12.46
C TRP A 535 9.23 13.56 -11.74
N ASP A 536 8.97 13.36 -10.45
CA ASP A 536 8.21 14.30 -9.61
C ASP A 536 9.06 14.72 -8.40
N ASN A 537 8.41 15.29 -7.39
CA ASN A 537 9.09 15.85 -6.23
C ASN A 537 9.80 14.84 -5.32
N PHE A 538 9.59 13.53 -5.51
CA PHE A 538 10.30 12.47 -4.77
C PHE A 538 10.82 11.34 -5.67
N HIS A 539 10.12 11.03 -6.75
CA HIS A 539 10.29 9.78 -7.46
C HIS A 539 11.18 9.91 -8.70
N PRO A 540 12.03 8.92 -9.01
CA PRO A 540 12.88 8.95 -10.20
C PRO A 540 12.10 8.79 -11.51
N THR A 541 12.68 9.28 -12.60
CA THR A 541 12.21 8.94 -13.96
C THR A 541 12.45 7.48 -14.28
N GLU A 542 11.77 6.92 -15.29
CA GLU A 542 12.07 5.59 -15.82
C GLU A 542 13.56 5.48 -16.20
N ARG A 543 14.17 6.53 -16.77
CA ARG A 543 15.59 6.56 -17.11
C ARG A 543 16.47 6.37 -15.87
N ALA A 544 16.19 7.09 -14.79
CA ALA A 544 16.92 6.92 -13.53
C ALA A 544 16.66 5.55 -12.90
N ASN A 545 15.43 5.05 -12.94
CA ASN A 545 15.10 3.69 -12.49
C ASN A 545 15.88 2.62 -13.26
N ARG A 546 16.10 2.79 -14.58
CA ARG A 546 16.93 1.86 -15.37
C ARG A 546 18.39 1.87 -14.95
N ILE A 547 18.95 3.03 -14.61
CA ILE A 547 20.31 3.13 -14.06
C ILE A 547 20.38 2.43 -12.70
N ILE A 548 19.41 2.68 -11.82
CA ILE A 548 19.30 2.02 -10.51
C ILE A 548 19.26 0.50 -10.68
N VAL A 549 18.37 -0.02 -11.53
CA VAL A 549 18.24 -1.48 -11.72
C VAL A 549 19.48 -2.09 -12.39
N SER A 550 20.19 -1.37 -13.24
CA SER A 550 21.48 -1.87 -13.77
C SER A 550 22.48 -2.19 -12.65
N GLN A 551 22.49 -1.41 -11.57
CA GLN A 551 23.30 -1.70 -10.38
C GLN A 551 22.74 -2.86 -9.53
N PHE A 552 21.43 -3.14 -9.58
CA PHE A 552 20.88 -4.35 -8.96
C PHE A 552 21.41 -5.59 -9.67
N MET A 553 21.47 -5.54 -11.01
CA MET A 553 21.91 -6.67 -11.84
C MET A 553 23.41 -6.91 -11.70
N ASP A 554 24.22 -5.90 -11.99
CA ASP A 554 25.66 -6.07 -12.25
C ASP A 554 26.54 -5.22 -11.34
N GLY A 555 25.94 -4.51 -10.37
CA GLY A 555 26.67 -3.66 -9.43
C GLY A 555 27.65 -4.46 -8.57
N SER A 556 28.70 -3.78 -8.13
CA SER A 556 29.66 -4.33 -7.16
C SER A 556 29.04 -4.47 -5.76
N GLN A 557 29.84 -4.98 -4.81
CA GLN A 557 29.48 -5.07 -3.39
C GLN A 557 29.20 -3.71 -2.73
N GLU A 558 29.59 -2.61 -3.38
CA GLU A 558 29.27 -1.26 -2.95
C GLU A 558 27.76 -0.97 -3.08
N TYR A 559 27.11 -1.59 -4.05
CA TYR A 559 25.70 -1.39 -4.41
C TYR A 559 24.80 -2.51 -3.89
N MET A 560 25.28 -3.75 -3.93
CA MET A 560 24.51 -4.95 -3.63
C MET A 560 25.32 -5.85 -2.69
N HIS A 561 24.81 -6.17 -1.51
CA HIS A 561 25.53 -6.98 -0.52
C HIS A 561 24.69 -8.16 -0.02
N PRO A 562 25.16 -9.41 -0.07
CA PRO A 562 26.51 -9.84 -0.45
C PRO A 562 26.67 -10.21 -1.92
N LEU A 563 25.63 -10.13 -2.75
CA LEU A 563 25.70 -10.50 -4.18
C LEU A 563 24.73 -9.64 -4.99
N ASN A 564 25.09 -9.34 -6.24
CA ASN A 564 24.18 -8.74 -7.20
C ASN A 564 23.22 -9.78 -7.81
N LEU A 565 22.17 -9.29 -8.46
CA LEU A 565 21.07 -10.15 -8.92
C LEU A 565 21.49 -11.10 -10.04
N THR A 566 22.38 -10.69 -10.95
CA THR A 566 22.93 -11.58 -11.98
C THR A 566 23.62 -12.79 -11.34
N THR A 567 24.43 -12.56 -10.30
CA THR A 567 25.12 -13.64 -9.58
C THR A 567 24.15 -14.52 -8.81
N ILE A 568 23.15 -13.93 -8.13
CA ILE A 568 22.12 -14.68 -7.40
C ILE A 568 21.36 -15.62 -8.33
N LEU A 569 20.93 -15.12 -9.49
CA LEU A 569 20.19 -15.92 -10.47
C LEU A 569 21.05 -17.07 -11.03
N ALA A 570 22.34 -16.85 -11.28
CA ALA A 570 23.26 -17.88 -11.72
C ALA A 570 23.49 -18.97 -10.66
N VAL A 571 23.68 -18.59 -9.40
CA VAL A 571 23.84 -19.53 -8.27
C VAL A 571 22.57 -20.36 -8.06
N ASP A 572 21.40 -19.72 -8.11
CA ASP A 572 20.12 -20.42 -7.96
C ASP A 572 19.87 -21.40 -9.11
N ALA A 573 20.20 -21.03 -10.35
CA ALA A 573 20.08 -21.91 -11.51
C ALA A 573 21.01 -23.13 -11.40
N ALA A 574 22.26 -22.93 -10.96
CA ALA A 574 23.21 -24.02 -10.74
C ALA A 574 22.74 -24.98 -9.63
N ALA A 575 22.20 -24.44 -8.52
CA ALA A 575 21.65 -25.24 -7.44
C ALA A 575 20.42 -26.05 -7.88
N ALA A 576 19.52 -25.45 -8.68
CA ALA A 576 18.36 -26.14 -9.23
C ALA A 576 18.75 -27.28 -10.18
N ALA A 577 19.75 -27.06 -11.05
CA ALA A 577 20.29 -28.09 -11.92
C ALA A 577 20.91 -29.25 -11.12
N ALA A 578 21.70 -28.97 -10.10
CA ALA A 578 22.28 -30.01 -9.25
C ALA A 578 21.23 -30.86 -8.51
N ALA A 579 20.11 -30.24 -8.11
CA ALA A 579 19.00 -30.93 -7.46
C ALA A 579 18.16 -31.81 -8.41
N THR A 580 18.31 -31.68 -9.73
CA THR A 580 17.60 -32.52 -10.72
C THR A 580 18.38 -33.78 -11.10
N PHE A 581 19.67 -33.88 -10.76
CA PHE A 581 20.54 -35.02 -11.04
C PHE A 581 20.71 -36.00 -9.86
N ASN A 582 20.21 -35.64 -8.68
CA ASN A 582 20.13 -36.50 -7.49
C ASN A 582 18.67 -36.92 -7.26
#